data_AF-A0A7J0GN84-F1
#
_entry.id   AF-A0A7J0GN84-F1
#
_cell.length_a   1.000
_cell.length_b   1.000
_cell.length_c   1.000
_cell.angle_alpha   90.00
_cell.angle_beta   90.00
_cell.angle_gamma   90.00
#
_symmetry.space_group_name_H-M   'P 1'
#
loop_
_entity.id
_entity.type
_entity.pdbx_description
1 polymer ?
#
loop_
_entity_poly.entity_id
_entity_poly.type
_entity_poly.pdbx_seq_one_letter_code
_entity_poly.pdbx_strand_id
1 'polypeptide(L)'
;MGSDEGPEKESKYVVVGEKAKAQLVSVVADDILKNVEYDALRIVFNKFRSIVILEREVEVGGQLGNLDSYEIEGGEIKSEVLPNLEEFQFSCVLFNAIVENVCSEQGARMSAMYSSSRNAGEMLARLTLAYNRMRQASIAKELIEIISGASALAWAESKRSKPLLLLCAFVVDLVLI
;
A
#
# COMPACT_ATOMS: atom_id res chain seq x y z
N MET A 1 25.93 0.99 33.34
CA MET A 1 24.79 0.73 32.43
C MET A 1 25.33 -0.06 31.25
N GLY A 2 25.66 -1.34 31.38
CA GLY A 2 24.74 -2.41 31.76
C GLY A 2 24.09 -3.00 30.51
N SER A 3 24.91 -3.30 29.50
CA SER A 3 24.59 -4.06 28.30
C SER A 3 24.41 -5.53 28.70
N ASP A 4 23.16 -5.93 28.92
CA ASP A 4 22.80 -7.32 29.18
C ASP A 4 22.62 -8.02 27.81
N GLU A 5 23.75 -8.41 27.22
CA GLU A 5 23.79 -9.35 26.10
C GLU A 5 23.48 -10.75 26.66
N GLY A 6 22.19 -11.07 26.75
CA GLY A 6 21.73 -12.43 26.95
C GLY A 6 22.13 -13.33 25.78
N PRO A 7 22.33 -14.64 26.00
CA PRO A 7 22.93 -15.55 25.03
C PRO A 7 22.14 -15.54 23.72
N GLU A 8 22.86 -15.54 22.59
CA GLU A 8 22.30 -15.70 21.26
C GLU A 8 21.55 -17.03 21.16
N LYS A 9 20.29 -17.06 21.59
CA LYS A 9 19.38 -18.18 21.38
C LYS A 9 18.99 -18.13 19.90
N GLU A 10 19.30 -19.19 19.15
CA GLU A 10 18.81 -19.39 17.79
C GLU A 10 17.29 -19.20 17.75
N SER A 11 16.84 -18.02 17.32
CA SER A 11 15.43 -17.71 17.18
C SER A 11 14.94 -18.38 15.90
N LYS A 12 14.42 -19.59 16.01
CA LYS A 12 13.78 -20.28 14.90
C LYS A 12 12.42 -19.64 14.61
N TYR A 13 12.36 -18.85 13.54
CA TYR A 13 11.11 -18.22 13.10
C TYR A 13 10.26 -19.23 12.32
N VAL A 14 9.10 -19.58 12.85
CA VAL A 14 8.08 -20.32 12.12
C VAL A 14 7.10 -19.31 11.52
N VAL A 15 7.17 -19.12 10.20
CA VAL A 15 6.23 -18.26 9.48
C VAL A 15 5.00 -19.08 9.14
N VAL A 16 3.89 -18.83 9.85
CA VAL A 16 2.61 -19.51 9.58
C VAL A 16 1.87 -18.77 8.46
N GLY A 17 1.70 -19.45 7.32
CA GLY A 17 1.15 -18.89 6.09
C GLY A 17 -0.39 -18.84 6.01
N GLU A 18 -0.83 -18.17 4.94
CA GLU A 18 -2.10 -17.49 4.61
C GLU A 18 -3.46 -18.25 4.72
N LYS A 19 -3.57 -19.38 5.44
CA LYS A 19 -4.87 -20.09 5.56
C LYS A 19 -5.18 -20.51 6.99
N ALA A 20 -5.90 -19.64 7.70
CA ALA A 20 -6.48 -19.92 9.01
C ALA A 20 -7.65 -20.92 8.90
N LYS A 21 -7.34 -22.22 8.74
CA LYS A 21 -8.28 -23.28 9.12
C LYS A 21 -7.90 -23.76 10.50
N ALA A 22 -8.87 -23.87 11.42
CA ALA A 22 -8.63 -24.36 12.78
C ALA A 22 -7.86 -25.69 12.81
N GLN A 23 -8.14 -26.59 11.85
CA GLN A 23 -7.45 -27.88 11.69
C GLN A 23 -5.96 -27.75 11.32
N LEU A 24 -5.57 -26.69 10.59
CA LEU A 24 -4.16 -26.47 10.25
C LEU A 24 -3.41 -25.90 11.45
N VAL A 25 -4.07 -25.08 12.25
CA VAL A 25 -3.46 -24.47 13.44
C VAL A 25 -3.17 -25.52 14.51
N SER A 26 -4.06 -26.49 14.72
CA SER A 26 -3.79 -27.60 15.64
C SER A 26 -2.60 -28.45 15.21
N VAL A 27 -2.47 -28.75 13.91
CA VAL A 27 -1.32 -29.50 13.39
C VAL A 27 -0.02 -28.72 13.56
N VAL A 28 -0.03 -27.42 13.28
CA VAL A 28 1.14 -26.54 13.49
C VAL A 28 1.47 -26.41 14.98
N ALA A 29 0.46 -26.33 15.84
CA ALA A 29 0.66 -26.30 17.29
C ALA A 29 1.33 -27.59 17.79
N ASP A 30 0.83 -28.75 17.37
CA ASP A 30 1.41 -30.05 17.70
C ASP A 30 2.85 -30.19 17.19
N ASP A 31 3.12 -29.72 15.96
CA ASP A 31 4.46 -29.75 15.37
C ASP A 31 5.43 -28.84 16.13
N ILE A 32 4.98 -27.67 16.59
CA ILE A 32 5.81 -26.77 17.40
C ILE A 32 6.11 -27.43 18.74
N LEU A 33 5.10 -28.04 19.38
CA LEU A 33 5.26 -28.62 20.71
C LEU A 33 6.16 -29.86 20.72
N LYS A 34 6.13 -30.69 19.67
CA LYS A 34 6.85 -31.98 19.59
C LYS A 34 8.26 -31.88 19.00
N ASN A 35 8.51 -30.95 18.07
CA ASN A 35 9.74 -30.94 17.29
C ASN A 35 10.77 -29.90 17.75
N VAL A 36 10.41 -29.01 18.69
CA VAL A 36 11.28 -27.92 19.15
C VAL A 36 11.33 -27.94 20.67
N GLU A 37 12.53 -28.02 21.25
CA GLU A 37 12.71 -27.71 22.67
C GLU A 37 12.79 -26.18 22.82
N TYR A 38 11.89 -25.60 23.62
CA TYR A 38 11.82 -24.16 23.85
C TYR A 38 11.78 -23.85 25.35
N ASP A 39 12.63 -22.92 25.79
CA ASP A 39 12.57 -22.37 27.16
C ASP A 39 11.45 -21.33 27.32
N ALA A 40 11.12 -20.61 26.25
CA ALA A 40 10.07 -19.60 26.22
C ALA A 40 9.56 -19.41 24.79
N LEU A 41 8.24 -19.47 24.61
CA LEU A 41 7.61 -19.25 23.33
C LEU A 41 7.03 -17.84 23.25
N ARG A 42 7.41 -17.11 22.20
CA ARG A 42 6.96 -15.74 21.98
C ARG A 42 6.21 -15.66 20.66
N ILE A 43 4.91 -15.39 20.74
CA ILE A 43 4.06 -15.21 19.58
C ILE A 43 4.01 -13.72 19.27
N VAL A 44 4.39 -13.37 18.05
CA VAL A 44 4.33 -12.00 17.56
C VAL A 44 3.28 -11.94 16.47
N PHE A 45 2.27 -11.12 16.69
CA PHE A 45 1.24 -10.85 15.71
C PHE A 45 0.87 -9.37 15.72
N ASN A 46 0.09 -8.98 14.72
CA ASN A 46 -0.43 -7.64 14.62
C ASN A 46 -1.88 -7.64 15.11
N LYS A 47 -2.15 -6.84 16.14
CA LYS A 47 -3.48 -6.69 16.71
C LYS A 47 -4.29 -5.72 15.90
N PHE A 48 -5.42 -6.22 15.40
CA PHE A 48 -6.33 -5.40 14.62
C PHE A 48 -7.23 -4.59 15.55
N ARG A 49 -6.87 -3.33 15.79
CA ARG A 49 -7.74 -2.38 16.52
C ARG A 49 -8.61 -1.57 15.57
N SER A 50 -8.04 -1.10 14.46
CA SER A 50 -8.74 -0.34 13.43
C SER A 50 -7.96 -0.41 12.12
N ILE A 51 -8.61 -0.08 11.00
CA ILE A 51 -8.00 -0.01 9.67
C ILE A 51 -6.78 0.94 9.64
N VAL A 52 -6.73 1.91 10.56
CA VAL A 52 -5.67 2.92 10.66
C VAL A 52 -4.65 2.60 11.75
N ILE A 53 -5.03 1.82 12.77
CA ILE A 53 -4.21 1.58 13.97
C ILE A 53 -3.95 0.08 14.09
N LEU A 54 -2.68 -0.26 13.91
CA LEU A 54 -2.14 -1.61 13.97
C LEU A 54 -1.08 -1.63 15.06
N GLU A 55 -1.31 -2.38 16.12
CA GLU A 55 -0.43 -2.47 17.28
C GLU A 55 0.26 -3.84 17.28
N ARG A 56 1.57 -3.88 17.52
CA ARG A 56 2.30 -5.15 17.62
C ARG A 56 2.22 -5.63 19.05
N GLU A 57 1.42 -6.65 19.29
CA GLU A 57 1.42 -7.33 20.58
C GLU A 57 2.32 -8.56 20.54
N VAL A 58 2.88 -8.85 21.70
CA VAL A 58 3.78 -9.96 21.93
C VAL A 58 3.20 -10.73 23.10
N GLU A 59 2.60 -11.88 22.81
CA GLU A 59 2.15 -12.80 23.85
C GLU A 59 3.25 -13.82 24.11
N VAL A 60 3.62 -13.95 25.39
CA VAL A 60 4.59 -14.94 25.84
C VAL A 60 3.79 -16.14 26.34
N GLY A 61 3.84 -17.24 25.59
CA GLY A 61 3.40 -18.54 26.06
C GLY A 61 4.52 -19.14 26.92
N GLY A 62 4.35 -19.10 28.24
CA GLY A 62 5.14 -19.89 29.18
C GLY A 62 4.36 -21.11 29.62
N GLN A 63 5.07 -22.15 30.08
CA GLN A 63 4.44 -23.28 30.79
C GLN A 63 3.60 -22.72 31.94
N LEU A 64 2.36 -23.20 32.09
CA LEU A 64 1.58 -22.88 33.28
C LEU A 64 2.38 -23.38 34.49
N GLY A 65 2.58 -22.49 35.47
CA GLY A 65 3.17 -22.88 36.74
C GLY A 65 2.37 -24.04 37.34
N ASN A 66 3.08 -24.94 38.03
CA ASN A 66 2.53 -26.13 38.66
C ASN A 66 1.26 -25.76 39.47
N LEU A 67 0.08 -26.13 38.98
CA LEU A 67 -1.19 -25.75 39.60
C LEU A 67 -1.33 -26.50 40.93
N ASP A 68 -1.70 -25.76 41.98
CA ASP A 68 -1.74 -26.29 43.34
C ASP A 68 -2.83 -27.36 43.46
N SER A 69 -2.55 -28.40 44.25
CA SER A 69 -3.39 -29.61 44.36
C SER A 69 -4.86 -29.35 44.78
N TYR A 70 -5.14 -28.16 45.32
CA TYR A 70 -6.41 -27.74 45.91
C TYR A 70 -7.45 -27.18 44.92
N GLU A 71 -7.09 -26.89 43.66
CA GLU A 71 -7.99 -26.21 42.72
C GLU A 71 -8.77 -27.15 41.78
N ILE A 72 -8.41 -28.43 41.73
CA ILE A 72 -9.03 -29.43 40.84
C ILE A 72 -9.41 -30.66 41.66
N GLU A 73 -10.69 -31.01 41.73
CA GLU A 73 -11.14 -32.29 42.30
C GLU A 73 -10.84 -33.44 41.33
N GLY A 74 -10.23 -34.54 41.82
CA GLY A 74 -9.97 -35.76 41.03
C GLY A 74 -8.50 -36.00 40.65
N GLY A 75 -7.66 -36.37 41.63
CA GLY A 75 -6.21 -36.53 41.47
C GLY A 75 -5.71 -37.50 40.38
N GLU A 76 -6.51 -38.50 39.99
CA GLU A 76 -6.09 -39.53 39.02
C GLU A 76 -6.27 -39.10 37.56
N ILE A 77 -7.25 -38.23 37.27
CA ILE A 77 -7.54 -37.74 35.90
C ILE A 77 -6.66 -36.53 35.54
N LYS A 78 -6.00 -35.90 36.52
CA LYS A 78 -5.17 -34.69 36.36
C LYS A 78 -4.01 -34.89 35.38
N SER A 79 -3.34 -36.05 35.44
CA SER A 79 -2.10 -36.27 34.68
C SER A 79 -2.32 -36.30 33.16
N GLU A 80 -3.51 -36.69 32.70
CA GLU A 80 -3.86 -36.72 31.27
C GLU A 80 -4.59 -35.45 30.82
N VAL A 81 -5.39 -34.83 31.70
CA VAL A 81 -6.22 -33.66 31.32
C VAL A 81 -5.42 -32.37 31.29
N LEU A 82 -4.45 -32.18 32.20
CA LEU A 82 -3.60 -30.98 32.23
C LEU A 82 -2.81 -30.76 30.93
N PRO A 83 -2.04 -31.73 30.41
CA PRO A 83 -1.29 -31.51 29.17
C PRO A 83 -2.21 -31.28 27.97
N ASN A 84 -3.33 -32.00 27.86
CA ASN A 84 -4.31 -31.77 26.80
C ASN A 84 -4.92 -30.36 26.86
N LEU A 85 -5.17 -29.84 28.06
CA LEU A 85 -5.70 -28.49 28.25
C LEU A 85 -4.67 -27.42 27.87
N GLU A 86 -3.40 -27.63 28.21
CA GLU A 86 -2.30 -26.76 27.82
C GLU A 86 -2.12 -26.71 26.30
N GLU A 87 -2.13 -27.86 25.63
CA GLU A 87 -2.08 -27.97 24.16
C GLU A 87 -3.27 -27.25 23.51
N PHE A 88 -4.47 -27.44 24.05
CA PHE A 88 -5.68 -26.79 23.57
C PHE A 88 -5.63 -25.26 23.76
N GLN A 89 -5.22 -24.79 24.93
CA GLN A 89 -5.08 -23.36 25.21
C GLN A 89 -4.06 -22.72 24.27
N PHE A 90 -2.93 -23.39 24.05
CA PHE A 90 -1.91 -22.91 23.13
C PHE A 90 -2.43 -22.81 21.69
N SER A 91 -3.15 -23.83 21.21
CA SER A 91 -3.79 -23.83 19.90
C SER A 91 -4.81 -22.69 19.74
N CYS A 92 -5.59 -22.39 20.78
CA CYS A 92 -6.53 -21.26 20.79
C CYS A 92 -5.82 -19.90 20.68
N VAL A 93 -4.75 -19.68 21.46
CA VAL A 93 -3.96 -18.45 21.41
C VAL A 93 -3.32 -18.27 20.03
N LEU A 94 -2.71 -19.33 19.50
CA LEU A 94 -2.11 -19.31 18.16
C LEU A 94 -3.15 -19.02 17.07
N PHE A 95 -4.34 -19.61 17.17
CA PHE A 95 -5.43 -19.37 16.23
C PHE A 95 -5.88 -17.90 16.25
N ASN A 96 -6.06 -17.32 17.44
CA ASN A 96 -6.41 -15.91 17.59
C ASN A 96 -5.34 -15.00 16.96
N ALA A 97 -4.07 -15.24 17.27
CA ALA A 97 -2.94 -14.49 16.72
C ALA A 97 -2.91 -14.51 15.18
N ILE A 98 -3.17 -15.67 14.56
CA ILE A 98 -3.20 -15.80 13.10
C ILE A 98 -4.38 -15.03 12.50
N VAL A 99 -5.58 -15.17 13.07
CA VAL A 99 -6.78 -14.50 12.57
C VAL A 99 -6.63 -12.98 12.66
N GLU A 100 -6.10 -12.47 13.77
CA GLU A 100 -5.84 -11.03 13.93
C GLU A 100 -4.81 -10.52 12.93
N ASN A 101 -3.73 -11.29 12.69
CA ASN A 101 -2.70 -10.90 11.73
C ASN A 101 -3.23 -10.85 10.29
N VAL A 102 -4.04 -11.85 9.88
CA VAL A 102 -4.67 -11.86 8.54
C VAL A 102 -5.62 -10.68 8.37
N CYS A 103 -6.44 -10.37 9.39
CA CYS A 103 -7.33 -9.21 9.36
C CYS A 103 -6.54 -7.90 9.25
N SER A 104 -5.47 -7.78 10.04
CA SER A 104 -4.55 -6.65 10.04
C SER A 104 -3.87 -6.43 8.69
N GLU A 105 -3.36 -7.50 8.07
CA GLU A 105 -2.75 -7.45 6.75
C GLU A 105 -3.74 -6.93 5.72
N GLN A 106 -4.95 -7.47 5.72
CA GLN A 106 -5.98 -7.07 4.77
C GLN A 106 -6.41 -5.60 4.98
N GLY A 107 -6.50 -5.16 6.24
CA GLY A 107 -6.75 -3.75 6.58
C GLY A 107 -5.65 -2.81 6.08
N ALA A 108 -4.38 -3.17 6.30
CA ALA A 108 -3.23 -2.42 5.81
C ALA A 108 -3.20 -2.35 4.28
N ARG A 109 -3.46 -3.48 3.61
CA ARG A 109 -3.51 -3.60 2.15
C ARG A 109 -4.62 -2.71 1.57
N MET A 110 -5.80 -2.69 2.21
CA MET A 110 -6.92 -1.83 1.81
C MET A 110 -6.58 -0.34 1.97
N SER A 111 -5.97 0.06 3.09
CA SER A 111 -5.55 1.45 3.33
C SER A 111 -4.53 1.93 2.29
N ALA A 112 -3.53 1.11 1.98
CA ALA A 112 -2.52 1.42 0.96
C ALA A 112 -3.13 1.54 -0.45
N MET A 113 -4.06 0.66 -0.79
CA MET A 113 -4.80 0.74 -2.06
C MET A 113 -5.71 1.96 -2.12
N TYR A 114 -6.38 2.31 -1.03
CA TYR A 114 -7.25 3.48 -0.97
C TYR A 114 -6.47 4.78 -1.20
N SER A 115 -5.31 4.92 -0.56
CA SER A 115 -4.40 6.05 -0.81
C SER A 115 -3.93 6.10 -2.27
N SER A 116 -3.62 4.96 -2.87
CA SER A 116 -3.19 4.89 -4.27
C SER A 116 -4.31 5.30 -5.23
N SER A 117 -5.54 4.84 -4.98
CA SER A 117 -6.73 5.19 -5.77
C SER A 117 -7.03 6.70 -5.70
N ARG A 118 -6.95 7.28 -4.51
CA ARG A 118 -7.11 8.74 -4.33
C ARG A 118 -6.06 9.53 -5.10
N ASN A 119 -4.78 9.13 -5.02
CA ASN A 119 -3.70 9.78 -5.75
C ASN A 119 -3.87 9.69 -7.27
N ALA A 120 -4.34 8.54 -7.77
CA ALA A 120 -4.68 8.37 -9.18
C ALA A 120 -5.83 9.30 -9.61
N GLY A 121 -6.86 9.45 -8.77
CA GLY A 121 -7.97 10.38 -9.01
C GLY A 121 -7.53 11.85 -9.10
N GLU A 122 -6.62 12.27 -8.22
CA GLU A 122 -6.04 13.62 -8.27
C GLU A 122 -5.22 13.85 -9.53
N MET A 123 -4.42 12.86 -9.96
CA MET A 123 -3.67 12.92 -11.22
C MET A 123 -4.61 13.02 -12.44
N LEU A 124 -5.69 12.24 -12.45
CA LEU A 124 -6.69 12.28 -13.52
C LEU A 124 -7.32 13.68 -13.65
N ALA A 125 -7.66 14.31 -12.52
CA ALA A 125 -8.22 15.66 -12.53
C ALA A 125 -7.25 16.69 -13.14
N ARG A 126 -5.96 16.61 -12.77
CA ARG A 126 -4.92 17.49 -13.33
C ARG A 126 -4.74 17.29 -14.84
N LEU A 127 -4.68 16.04 -15.30
CA LEU A 127 -4.56 15.70 -16.71
C LEU A 127 -5.77 16.15 -17.52
N THR A 128 -6.98 16.04 -16.95
CA THR A 128 -8.22 16.51 -17.60
C THR A 128 -8.20 18.03 -17.80
N LEU A 129 -7.74 18.79 -16.80
CA LEU A 129 -7.57 20.24 -16.93
C LEU A 129 -6.52 20.60 -18.00
N ALA A 130 -5.38 19.89 -18.01
CA ALA A 130 -4.34 20.10 -19.01
C ALA A 130 -4.83 19.78 -20.42
N TYR A 131 -5.58 18.68 -20.60
CA TYR A 131 -6.19 18.30 -21.87
C TYR A 131 -7.13 19.38 -22.38
N ASN A 132 -8.03 19.90 -21.54
CA ASN A 132 -8.95 20.96 -21.94
C ASN A 132 -8.22 22.25 -22.35
N ARG A 133 -7.14 22.62 -21.62
CA ARG A 133 -6.29 23.76 -21.98
C ARG A 133 -5.58 23.55 -23.31
N MET A 134 -4.98 22.39 -23.53
CA MET A 134 -4.31 22.05 -24.80
C MET A 134 -5.29 22.02 -25.97
N ARG A 135 -6.49 21.50 -25.75
CA ARG A 135 -7.56 21.50 -26.75
C ARG A 135 -7.94 22.92 -27.16
N GLN A 136 -8.11 23.83 -26.19
CA GLN A 136 -8.39 25.24 -26.48
C GLN A 136 -7.23 25.92 -27.23
N ALA A 137 -5.99 25.63 -26.83
CA ALA A 137 -4.80 26.15 -27.51
C ALA A 137 -4.70 25.64 -28.97
N SER A 138 -5.06 24.37 -29.24
CA SER A 138 -5.09 23.81 -30.60
C SER A 138 -6.14 24.52 -31.46
N ILE A 139 -7.36 24.70 -30.97
CA ILE A 139 -8.43 25.42 -31.69
C ILE A 139 -7.98 26.86 -32.02
N ALA A 140 -7.41 27.57 -31.04
CA ALA A 140 -6.92 28.92 -31.26
C ALA A 140 -5.79 28.97 -32.31
N LYS A 141 -4.87 27.98 -32.28
CA LYS A 141 -3.79 27.87 -33.25
C LYS A 141 -4.32 27.64 -34.67
N GLU A 142 -5.24 26.69 -34.84
CA GLU A 142 -5.88 26.41 -36.14
C GLU A 142 -6.60 27.64 -36.69
N LEU A 143 -7.32 28.39 -35.83
CA LEU A 143 -7.99 29.63 -36.24
C LEU A 143 -6.99 30.73 -36.64
N ILE A 144 -5.88 30.90 -35.91
CA ILE A 144 -4.83 31.86 -36.26
C ILE A 144 -4.20 31.51 -37.61
N GLU A 145 -3.94 30.23 -37.88
CA GLU A 145 -3.39 29.77 -39.15
C GLU A 145 -4.34 30.07 -40.33
N ILE A 146 -5.66 29.85 -40.15
CA ILE A 146 -6.67 30.19 -41.16
C ILE A 146 -6.71 31.70 -41.43
N ILE A 147 -6.74 32.53 -40.39
CA ILE A 147 -6.79 34.00 -40.52
C ILE A 147 -5.49 34.52 -41.17
N SER A 148 -4.33 34.00 -40.75
CA SER A 148 -3.03 34.36 -41.32
C SER A 148 -2.98 34.01 -42.81
N GLY A 149 -3.42 32.81 -43.20
CA GLY A 149 -3.50 32.40 -44.60
C GLY A 149 -4.42 33.27 -45.45
N ALA A 150 -5.63 33.59 -44.95
CA ALA A 150 -6.58 34.46 -45.63
C ALA A 150 -6.03 35.91 -45.77
N SER A 151 -5.39 36.44 -44.73
CA SER A 151 -4.80 37.78 -44.75
C SER A 151 -3.64 37.91 -45.74
N ALA A 152 -2.80 36.88 -45.86
CA ALA A 152 -1.72 36.84 -46.84
C ALA A 152 -2.24 36.85 -48.28
N LEU A 153 -3.34 36.15 -48.55
CA LEU A 153 -4.00 36.15 -49.86
C LEU A 153 -4.55 37.55 -50.20
N ALA A 154 -5.28 38.17 -49.26
CA ALA A 154 -5.81 39.52 -49.43
C ALA A 154 -4.71 40.56 -49.69
N TRP A 155 -3.58 40.42 -48.98
CA TRP A 155 -2.42 41.29 -49.19
C TRP A 155 -1.80 41.11 -50.59
N ALA A 156 -1.64 39.87 -51.06
CA ALA A 156 -1.12 39.57 -52.39
C ALA A 156 -2.03 40.14 -53.50
N GLU A 157 -3.34 40.08 -53.32
CA GLU A 157 -4.33 40.61 -54.26
C GLU A 157 -4.26 42.14 -54.34
N SER A 158 -4.01 42.82 -53.21
CA SER A 158 -3.83 44.28 -53.18
C SER A 158 -2.64 44.75 -54.02
N LYS A 159 -1.53 44.00 -54.03
CA LYS A 159 -0.32 44.31 -54.83
C LYS A 159 -0.51 44.10 -56.32
N ARG A 160 -1.39 43.17 -56.72
CA ARG A 160 -1.68 42.87 -58.12
C ARG A 160 -2.45 44.00 -58.83
N SER A 161 -3.23 44.79 -58.09
CA SER A 161 -4.06 45.86 -58.65
C SER A 161 -3.33 47.19 -58.93
N LYS A 162 -2.10 47.38 -58.43
CA LYS A 162 -1.39 48.68 -58.49
C LYS A 162 0.03 48.58 -59.06
N PRO A 163 0.23 48.09 -60.29
CA PRO A 163 1.55 48.16 -60.94
C PRO A 163 2.01 49.62 -61.16
N LEU A 164 1.08 50.57 -61.34
CA LEU A 164 1.42 51.98 -61.57
C LEU A 164 1.96 52.72 -60.33
N LEU A 165 1.56 52.34 -59.10
CA LEU A 165 2.05 53.00 -57.88
C LEU A 165 3.47 52.55 -57.50
N LEU A 166 3.88 51.34 -57.90
CA LEU A 166 5.25 50.84 -57.70
C LEU A 166 6.26 51.62 -58.58
N LEU A 167 5.82 52.04 -59.77
CA LEU A 167 6.61 52.88 -60.68
C LEU A 167 6.78 54.31 -60.13
N CYS A 168 5.76 54.85 -59.45
CA CYS A 168 5.88 56.15 -58.78
C CYS A 168 6.81 56.09 -57.56
N ALA A 169 6.78 55.02 -56.76
CA ALA A 169 7.68 54.86 -55.63
C ALA A 169 9.16 54.77 -56.07
N PHE A 170 9.44 54.05 -57.17
CA PHE A 170 10.80 53.92 -57.72
C PHE A 170 11.35 55.24 -58.28
N VAL A 171 10.49 56.12 -58.81
CA VAL A 171 10.90 57.46 -59.28
C VAL A 171 11.17 58.41 -58.11
N VAL A 172 10.42 58.32 -57.00
CA VAL A 172 10.65 59.15 -55.82
C VAL A 172 11.95 58.77 -55.10
N ASP A 173 12.28 57.46 -55.02
CA ASP A 173 13.56 57.00 -54.45
C ASP A 173 14.78 57.36 -55.33
N LEU A 174 14.60 57.50 -56.66
CA LEU A 174 15.68 57.89 -57.58
C LEU A 174 15.96 59.41 -57.60
N VAL A 175 15.03 60.24 -57.11
CA VAL A 175 15.17 61.71 -57.06
C VAL A 175 15.71 62.18 -55.70
N LEU A 176 15.76 61.30 -54.70
CA LEU A 176 16.23 61.61 -53.34
C LEU A 176 17.63 61.05 -52.99
N ILE A 177 18.41 60.71 -54.01
CA ILE A 177 19.87 60.49 -53.97
C ILE A 177 20.53 61.54 -54.87
#